data_AF-M4SU10-F1
#
_entry.id   AF-M4SU10-F1
#
_cell.length_a   1.000
_cell.length_b   1.000
_cell.length_c   1.000
_cell.angle_alpha   90.00
_cell.angle_beta   90.00
_cell.angle_gamma   90.00
#
_symmetry.space_group_name_H-M   'P 1'
#
loop_
_entity.id
_entity.type
_entity.pdbx_description
1 polymer ?
#
loop_
_entity_poly.entity_id
_entity_poly.type
_entity_poly.pdbx_seq_one_letter_code
_entity_poly.pdbx_strand_id
1 'polypeptide(L)'
;VNKTVEKLLAAAKKLAGDGGDTADKEKITTALKKAAYGGAGTDRVPKLLGAGSNRQAHCGTANSAGASATISVAATIACLCSSGSGDAGSNTGCYTAATETQAAWNTGTDIADWEAIKTKCRTEAPTVKSATAETLKELTRALTALIYEPKGTNGNIGYIGNPASGSAAGNCDGNHAAGATACATFTSAANTIALPAWIGELEKAATAAEHYEQRAQEQATAEAMIEALNETLAAALHITTLPKEATTGATEAAAKQISTSKLKQQEAEKECNTKGEDKQHECDKLKPQGCVFNPKGDEGKKCTLSEEGKIAAEKEAEKPTEGAKPEVNCSSHTTKETCEAVPGTPPTGKANVCGWIEDKCKDSSILVNKQFTLMVSAFVALLF
;
A
#
# COMPACT_ATOMS: atom_id res chain seq x y z
N VAL A 1 21.87 32.10 -0.65
CA VAL A 1 21.76 31.01 0.34
C VAL A 1 20.48 31.11 1.18
N ASN A 2 20.20 32.26 1.81
CA ASN A 2 19.06 32.42 2.75
C ASN A 2 17.65 32.10 2.17
N LYS A 3 17.32 32.58 0.96
CA LYS A 3 16.00 32.30 0.32
C LYS A 3 15.75 30.84 -0.05
N THR A 4 16.79 30.06 -0.30
CA THR A 4 16.66 28.64 -0.67
C THR A 4 16.37 27.80 0.57
N VAL A 5 17.03 28.12 1.69
CA VAL A 5 16.81 27.49 3.00
C VAL A 5 15.41 27.80 3.53
N GLU A 6 14.93 29.04 3.38
CA GLU A 6 13.54 29.39 3.77
C GLU A 6 12.48 28.63 2.95
N LYS A 7 12.71 28.43 1.65
CA LYS A 7 11.79 27.64 0.80
C LYS A 7 11.80 26.16 1.14
N LEU A 8 12.96 25.59 1.48
CA LEU A 8 13.09 24.21 1.97
C LEU A 8 12.39 24.03 3.32
N LEU A 9 12.57 24.96 4.26
CA LEU A 9 11.86 24.94 5.54
C LEU A 9 10.34 25.10 5.37
N ALA A 10 9.89 25.96 4.46
CA ALA A 10 8.47 26.12 4.17
C ALA A 10 7.87 24.86 3.50
N ALA A 11 8.61 24.20 2.61
CA ALA A 11 8.21 22.93 2.00
C ALA A 11 8.16 21.81 3.05
N ALA A 12 9.20 21.70 3.90
CA ALA A 12 9.25 20.76 5.02
C ALA A 12 8.08 20.94 5.98
N LYS A 13 7.71 22.18 6.31
CA LYS A 13 6.53 22.50 7.16
C LYS A 13 5.20 22.13 6.51
N LYS A 14 5.13 22.21 5.18
CA LYS A 14 3.94 21.85 4.39
C LYS A 14 3.80 20.33 4.24
N LEU A 15 4.92 19.62 4.16
CA LEU A 15 5.03 18.17 4.18
C LEU A 15 4.74 17.58 5.57
N ALA A 16 5.22 18.23 6.63
CA ALA A 16 4.93 17.88 8.03
C ALA A 16 3.54 18.32 8.51
N GLY A 17 2.64 18.72 7.60
CA GLY A 17 1.34 19.30 7.90
C GLY A 17 0.31 18.31 8.45
N ASP A 18 0.35 18.12 9.77
CA ASP A 18 -0.69 17.81 10.80
C ASP A 18 -2.17 17.60 10.38
N GLY A 19 -2.70 18.29 9.36
CA GLY A 19 -4.14 18.23 9.04
C GLY A 19 -4.61 16.94 8.36
N GLY A 20 -3.78 16.33 7.51
CA GLY A 20 -4.15 15.14 6.74
C GLY A 20 -4.07 13.85 7.54
N ASP A 21 -2.98 13.67 8.30
CA ASP A 21 -2.71 12.45 9.07
C ASP A 21 -3.78 12.23 10.17
N THR A 22 -4.13 13.33 10.86
CA THR A 22 -5.14 13.35 11.90
C THR A 22 -6.55 13.13 11.34
N ALA A 23 -6.86 13.70 10.16
CA ALA A 23 -8.16 13.52 9.50
C ALA A 23 -8.39 12.07 9.04
N ASP A 24 -7.38 11.38 8.50
CA ASP A 24 -7.59 9.98 8.09
C ASP A 24 -7.64 9.03 9.28
N LYS A 25 -6.84 9.26 10.33
CA LYS A 25 -7.00 8.55 11.62
C LYS A 25 -8.41 8.71 12.19
N GLU A 26 -9.00 9.90 12.09
CA GLU A 26 -10.37 10.16 12.51
C GLU A 26 -11.39 9.41 11.63
N LYS A 27 -11.21 9.40 10.30
CA LYS A 27 -12.07 8.64 9.38
C LYS A 27 -12.01 7.14 9.65
N ILE A 28 -10.80 6.57 9.82
CA ILE A 28 -10.60 5.16 10.16
C ILE A 28 -11.34 4.85 11.47
N THR A 29 -11.10 5.65 12.52
CA THR A 29 -11.73 5.46 13.83
C THR A 29 -13.25 5.55 13.75
N THR A 30 -13.77 6.53 13.00
CA THR A 30 -15.21 6.74 12.83
C THR A 30 -15.87 5.58 12.10
N ALA A 31 -15.29 5.14 11.00
CA ALA A 31 -15.80 4.01 10.21
C ALA A 31 -15.77 2.71 11.02
N LEU A 32 -14.67 2.42 11.73
CA LEU A 32 -14.58 1.25 12.61
C LEU A 32 -15.62 1.28 13.74
N LYS A 33 -15.86 2.44 14.35
CA LYS A 33 -16.90 2.58 15.38
C LYS A 33 -18.31 2.40 14.81
N LYS A 34 -18.58 2.90 13.60
CA LYS A 34 -19.85 2.66 12.90
C LYS A 34 -20.03 1.19 12.55
N ALA A 35 -19.00 0.50 12.09
CA ALA A 35 -19.05 -0.94 11.85
C ALA A 35 -19.34 -1.71 13.14
N ALA A 36 -18.62 -1.38 14.22
CA ALA A 36 -18.73 -2.06 15.50
C ALA A 36 -20.10 -1.84 16.18
N TYR A 37 -20.54 -0.59 16.27
CA TYR A 37 -21.67 -0.19 17.12
C TYR A 37 -22.91 0.26 16.33
N GLY A 38 -22.78 0.52 15.04
CA GLY A 38 -23.86 1.05 14.21
C GLY A 38 -24.13 2.55 14.44
N GLY A 39 -25.14 3.07 13.75
CA GLY A 39 -25.61 4.45 13.91
C GLY A 39 -24.50 5.49 13.71
N ALA A 40 -24.36 6.40 14.67
CA ALA A 40 -23.30 7.43 14.65
C ALA A 40 -21.92 6.89 15.09
N GLY A 41 -21.82 5.67 15.62
CA GLY A 41 -20.57 5.11 16.15
C GLY A 41 -20.11 5.76 17.47
N THR A 42 -21.01 6.36 18.24
CA THR A 42 -20.66 7.13 19.45
C THR A 42 -20.85 6.37 20.76
N ASP A 43 -21.64 5.30 20.74
CA ASP A 43 -22.09 4.65 21.96
C ASP A 43 -21.04 3.67 22.49
N ARG A 44 -20.73 3.75 23.79
CA ARG A 44 -19.81 2.81 24.45
C ARG A 44 -20.46 1.45 24.71
N VAL A 45 -21.78 1.44 24.84
CA VAL A 45 -22.62 0.25 24.97
C VAL A 45 -23.46 0.16 23.69
N PRO A 46 -23.29 -0.87 22.86
CA PRO A 46 -24.04 -1.01 21.62
C PRO A 46 -25.52 -1.26 21.89
N LYS A 47 -26.34 -0.90 20.91
CA LYS A 47 -27.79 -0.98 20.96
C LYS A 47 -28.35 -1.82 19.81
N LEU A 48 -29.56 -2.33 20.01
CA LEU A 48 -30.38 -2.93 18.95
C LEU A 48 -31.04 -1.82 18.12
N LEU A 49 -30.39 -1.38 17.04
CA LEU A 49 -30.81 -0.18 16.28
C LEU A 49 -31.90 -0.41 15.23
N GLY A 50 -32.16 -1.66 14.86
CA GLY A 50 -33.14 -2.02 13.83
C GLY A 50 -34.55 -2.14 14.39
N ALA A 51 -35.57 -2.01 13.52
CA ALA A 51 -36.96 -2.18 13.87
C ALA A 51 -37.27 -3.66 14.20
N GLY A 52 -37.16 -4.02 15.47
CA GLY A 52 -37.45 -5.35 15.99
C GLY A 52 -38.05 -5.29 17.40
N SER A 53 -38.78 -6.36 17.74
CA SER A 53 -39.45 -6.54 19.04
C SER A 53 -39.09 -7.85 19.74
N ASN A 54 -38.28 -8.69 19.10
CA ASN A 54 -37.79 -9.94 19.65
C ASN A 54 -36.46 -10.34 18.98
N ARG A 55 -35.79 -11.35 19.54
CA ARG A 55 -34.49 -11.82 19.03
C ARG A 55 -34.54 -12.20 17.55
N GLN A 56 -35.56 -12.95 17.15
CA GLN A 56 -35.74 -13.36 15.76
C GLN A 56 -35.87 -12.17 14.80
N ALA A 57 -36.57 -11.09 15.18
CA ALA A 57 -36.69 -9.89 14.35
C ALA A 57 -35.33 -9.16 14.21
N HIS A 58 -34.55 -9.10 15.29
CA HIS A 58 -33.24 -8.43 15.28
C HIS A 58 -32.15 -9.24 14.59
N CYS A 59 -32.22 -10.57 14.65
CA CYS A 59 -31.20 -11.51 14.17
C CYS A 59 -31.56 -12.19 12.85
N GLY A 60 -32.84 -12.23 12.50
CA GLY A 60 -33.40 -12.66 11.23
C GLY A 60 -34.00 -14.07 11.22
N THR A 61 -34.54 -14.44 10.06
CA THR A 61 -35.16 -15.72 9.74
C THR A 61 -34.63 -16.26 8.41
N ALA A 62 -35.06 -17.46 8.02
CA ALA A 62 -34.67 -18.06 6.76
C ALA A 62 -34.92 -17.22 5.51
N ASN A 63 -35.86 -16.26 5.58
CA ASN A 63 -36.27 -15.44 4.44
C ASN A 63 -36.15 -13.93 4.71
N SER A 64 -35.57 -13.52 5.84
CA SER A 64 -35.48 -12.11 6.20
C SER A 64 -34.26 -11.82 7.06
N ALA A 65 -33.47 -10.84 6.63
CA ALA A 65 -32.26 -10.44 7.30
C ALA A 65 -32.57 -9.82 8.67
N GLY A 66 -31.65 -10.00 9.62
CA GLY A 66 -31.81 -9.43 10.95
C GLY A 66 -31.83 -7.91 10.94
N ALA A 67 -32.87 -7.31 11.51
CA ALA A 67 -33.04 -5.86 11.51
C ALA A 67 -31.88 -5.12 12.18
N SER A 68 -31.24 -5.70 13.20
CA SER A 68 -30.07 -5.11 13.87
C SER A 68 -28.75 -5.77 13.51
N ALA A 69 -28.75 -7.08 13.24
CA ALA A 69 -27.54 -7.77 12.79
C ALA A 69 -26.96 -7.15 11.50
N THR A 70 -27.83 -6.67 10.61
CA THR A 70 -27.39 -5.96 9.38
C THR A 70 -26.78 -4.58 9.63
N ILE A 71 -26.96 -3.99 10.82
CA ILE A 71 -26.53 -2.63 11.14
C ILE A 71 -25.16 -2.61 11.82
N SER A 72 -24.89 -3.53 12.75
CA SER A 72 -23.64 -3.52 13.51
C SER A 72 -23.09 -4.92 13.82
N VAL A 73 -21.75 -4.97 13.95
CA VAL A 73 -21.05 -6.18 14.41
C VAL A 73 -21.47 -6.53 15.83
N ALA A 74 -21.66 -5.54 16.72
CA ALA A 74 -22.09 -5.81 18.08
C ALA A 74 -23.47 -6.48 18.15
N ALA A 75 -24.45 -6.02 17.36
CA ALA A 75 -25.76 -6.68 17.30
C ALA A 75 -25.65 -8.09 16.70
N THR A 76 -24.80 -8.28 15.68
CA THR A 76 -24.47 -9.62 15.15
C THR A 76 -23.91 -10.53 16.24
N ILE A 77 -22.94 -10.05 17.02
CA ILE A 77 -22.35 -10.77 18.16
C ILE A 77 -23.39 -11.08 19.23
N ALA A 78 -24.29 -10.15 19.57
CA ALA A 78 -25.38 -10.42 20.51
C ALA A 78 -26.30 -11.55 20.02
N CYS A 79 -26.61 -11.58 18.72
CA CYS A 79 -27.39 -12.66 18.12
C CYS A 79 -26.71 -14.04 18.26
N LEU A 80 -25.38 -14.08 18.24
CA LEU A 80 -24.58 -15.30 18.39
C LEU A 80 -24.34 -15.68 19.86
N CYS A 81 -24.10 -14.71 20.72
CA CYS A 81 -23.47 -14.94 22.01
C CYS A 81 -24.40 -14.73 23.20
N SER A 82 -25.44 -13.89 23.07
CA SER A 82 -26.31 -13.58 24.21
C SER A 82 -27.18 -14.78 24.59
N SER A 83 -27.30 -14.99 25.90
CA SER A 83 -28.28 -15.88 26.50
C SER A 83 -29.65 -15.20 26.43
N GLY A 84 -30.68 -15.96 26.10
CA GLY A 84 -32.08 -15.54 26.23
C GLY A 84 -32.65 -15.91 27.59
N SER A 85 -33.96 -16.05 27.65
CA SER A 85 -34.69 -16.65 28.77
C SER A 85 -35.09 -18.09 28.45
N GLY A 86 -35.45 -18.88 29.46
CA GLY A 86 -35.90 -20.27 29.27
C GLY A 86 -34.85 -21.13 28.57
N ASP A 87 -35.25 -21.83 27.51
CA ASP A 87 -34.39 -22.75 26.73
C ASP A 87 -33.22 -22.06 26.00
N ALA A 88 -33.21 -20.72 25.96
CA ALA A 88 -32.10 -19.92 25.44
C ALA A 88 -31.14 -19.42 26.55
N GLY A 89 -31.39 -19.77 27.82
CA GLY A 89 -30.78 -19.14 29.01
C GLY A 89 -29.35 -19.55 29.38
N SER A 90 -28.63 -20.29 28.54
CA SER A 90 -27.28 -20.78 28.84
C SER A 90 -26.42 -20.86 27.58
N ASN A 91 -26.44 -19.81 26.76
CA ASN A 91 -25.74 -19.83 25.48
C ASN A 91 -24.21 -19.78 25.69
N THR A 92 -23.54 -20.90 25.40
CA THR A 92 -22.07 -21.03 25.42
C THR A 92 -21.48 -21.12 24.01
N GLY A 93 -22.23 -20.68 22.98
CA GLY A 93 -21.81 -20.80 21.58
C GLY A 93 -20.57 -19.97 21.21
N CYS A 94 -20.30 -18.89 21.94
CA CYS A 94 -19.15 -18.01 21.69
C CYS A 94 -17.96 -18.24 22.63
N TYR A 95 -18.21 -18.71 23.85
CA TYR A 95 -17.18 -19.07 24.84
C TYR A 95 -17.78 -20.00 25.91
N THR A 96 -16.92 -20.66 26.69
CA THR A 96 -17.28 -21.77 27.59
C THR A 96 -18.22 -21.39 28.74
N ALA A 97 -18.28 -20.12 29.11
CA ALA A 97 -19.23 -19.60 30.10
C ALA A 97 -20.43 -18.96 29.40
N ALA A 98 -21.63 -19.12 29.95
CA ALA A 98 -22.80 -18.43 29.42
C ALA A 98 -22.69 -16.91 29.64
N THR A 99 -23.16 -16.11 28.69
CA THR A 99 -23.41 -14.67 28.87
C THR A 99 -24.57 -14.43 29.82
N GLU A 100 -24.65 -13.22 30.40
CA GLU A 100 -25.87 -12.78 31.05
C GLU A 100 -27.07 -12.78 30.07
N THR A 101 -28.27 -12.91 30.63
CA THR A 101 -29.51 -12.89 29.86
C THR A 101 -29.77 -11.51 29.24
N GLN A 102 -29.89 -11.46 27.91
CA GLN A 102 -30.50 -10.33 27.20
C GLN A 102 -32.02 -10.36 27.44
N ALA A 103 -32.46 -9.70 28.51
CA ALA A 103 -33.87 -9.72 28.93
C ALA A 103 -34.81 -9.02 27.95
N ALA A 104 -34.33 -8.01 27.21
CA ALA A 104 -35.14 -7.22 26.30
C ALA A 104 -34.54 -7.17 24.89
N TRP A 105 -35.36 -7.52 23.90
CA TRP A 105 -35.03 -7.47 22.48
C TRP A 105 -35.88 -6.43 21.75
N ASN A 106 -36.02 -5.26 22.37
CA ASN A 106 -36.72 -4.13 21.76
C ASN A 106 -35.72 -3.20 21.09
N THR A 107 -36.18 -2.52 20.04
CA THR A 107 -35.44 -1.44 19.38
C THR A 107 -34.94 -0.41 20.41
N GLY A 108 -33.67 -0.03 20.31
CA GLY A 108 -33.00 0.95 21.18
C GLY A 108 -32.45 0.38 22.50
N THR A 109 -32.72 -0.88 22.81
CA THR A 109 -32.21 -1.53 24.03
C THR A 109 -30.70 -1.74 23.92
N ASP A 110 -30.01 -1.55 25.04
CA ASP A 110 -28.59 -1.89 25.18
C ASP A 110 -28.37 -3.40 25.06
N ILE A 111 -27.24 -3.77 24.47
CA ILE A 111 -26.75 -5.15 24.47
C ILE A 111 -26.15 -5.43 25.85
N ALA A 112 -26.77 -6.35 26.58
CA ALA A 112 -26.36 -6.82 27.89
C ALA A 112 -24.99 -7.49 27.81
N ASP A 113 -24.25 -7.42 28.93
CA ASP A 113 -22.97 -8.10 29.12
C ASP A 113 -21.87 -7.76 28.08
N TRP A 114 -22.00 -6.62 27.39
CA TRP A 114 -21.09 -6.26 26.31
C TRP A 114 -19.63 -6.13 26.74
N GLU A 115 -19.36 -5.66 27.96
CA GLU A 115 -17.99 -5.59 28.49
C GLU A 115 -17.37 -6.98 28.70
N ALA A 116 -18.15 -7.96 29.16
CA ALA A 116 -17.65 -9.34 29.30
C ALA A 116 -17.42 -9.97 27.93
N ILE A 117 -18.34 -9.77 26.98
CA ILE A 117 -18.18 -10.21 25.59
C ILE A 117 -16.88 -9.65 24.99
N LYS A 118 -16.64 -8.33 25.09
CA LYS A 118 -15.39 -7.71 24.63
C LYS A 118 -14.16 -8.28 25.31
N THR A 119 -14.23 -8.52 26.62
CA THR A 119 -13.13 -9.09 27.38
C THR A 119 -12.79 -10.49 26.88
N LYS A 120 -13.80 -11.33 26.63
CA LYS A 120 -13.62 -12.68 26.07
C LYS A 120 -13.11 -12.63 24.63
N CYS A 121 -13.64 -11.74 23.78
CA CYS A 121 -13.10 -11.55 22.44
C CYS A 121 -11.60 -11.23 22.46
N ARG A 122 -11.11 -10.42 23.41
CA ARG A 122 -9.68 -10.11 23.54
C ARG A 122 -8.82 -11.31 23.98
N THR A 123 -9.39 -12.26 24.72
CA THR A 123 -8.65 -13.46 25.15
C THR A 123 -8.64 -14.53 24.08
N GLU A 124 -9.72 -14.67 23.32
CA GLU A 124 -9.87 -15.72 22.30
C GLU A 124 -9.35 -15.29 20.91
N ALA A 125 -9.35 -13.99 20.59
CA ALA A 125 -8.92 -13.51 19.28
C ALA A 125 -7.41 -13.21 19.21
N PRO A 126 -6.77 -13.40 18.03
CA PRO A 126 -5.40 -12.96 17.80
C PRO A 126 -5.25 -11.46 18.08
N THR A 127 -4.14 -11.06 18.71
CA THR A 127 -3.84 -9.64 18.92
C THR A 127 -3.51 -8.97 17.59
N VAL A 128 -4.45 -8.20 17.06
CA VAL A 128 -4.21 -7.32 15.90
C VAL A 128 -3.47 -6.08 16.38
N LYS A 129 -2.24 -5.88 15.91
CA LYS A 129 -1.36 -4.79 16.36
C LYS A 129 -1.73 -3.42 15.77
N SER A 130 -2.34 -3.40 14.58
CA SER A 130 -2.67 -2.17 13.87
C SER A 130 -3.77 -2.39 12.83
N ALA A 131 -4.61 -1.39 12.63
CA ALA A 131 -5.65 -1.37 11.59
C ALA A 131 -5.07 -0.85 10.26
N THR A 132 -4.16 -1.62 9.66
CA THR A 132 -3.60 -1.29 8.33
C THR A 132 -4.63 -1.55 7.23
N ALA A 133 -4.42 -0.95 6.06
CA ALA A 133 -5.24 -1.18 4.88
C ALA A 133 -5.35 -2.67 4.53
N GLU A 134 -4.22 -3.37 4.51
CA GLU A 134 -4.15 -4.80 4.25
C GLU A 134 -4.96 -5.60 5.27
N THR A 135 -4.72 -5.38 6.56
CA THR A 135 -5.43 -6.08 7.65
C THR A 135 -6.94 -5.88 7.55
N LEU A 136 -7.39 -4.65 7.28
CA LEU A 136 -8.82 -4.34 7.15
C LEU A 136 -9.45 -4.99 5.91
N LYS A 137 -8.72 -5.02 4.79
CA LYS A 137 -9.16 -5.73 3.58
C LYS A 137 -9.28 -7.23 3.80
N GLU A 138 -8.29 -7.84 4.44
CA GLU A 138 -8.30 -9.27 4.76
C GLU A 138 -9.46 -9.62 5.70
N LEU A 139 -9.65 -8.84 6.76
CA LEU A 139 -10.78 -9.00 7.68
C LEU A 139 -12.12 -8.91 6.94
N THR A 140 -12.28 -7.90 6.09
CA THR A 140 -13.52 -7.69 5.32
C THR A 140 -13.81 -8.86 4.38
N ARG A 141 -12.78 -9.37 3.71
CA ARG A 141 -12.88 -10.57 2.86
C ARG A 141 -13.23 -11.81 3.66
N ALA A 142 -12.58 -12.01 4.81
CA ALA A 142 -12.85 -13.16 5.68
C ALA A 142 -14.29 -13.15 6.22
N LEU A 143 -14.78 -11.98 6.66
CA LEU A 143 -16.16 -11.82 7.13
C LEU A 143 -17.17 -12.00 5.99
N THR A 144 -16.87 -11.48 4.80
CA THR A 144 -17.72 -11.69 3.62
C THR A 144 -17.75 -13.17 3.27
N ALA A 145 -16.60 -13.84 3.19
CA ALA A 145 -16.52 -15.27 2.91
C ALA A 145 -17.29 -16.10 3.95
N LEU A 146 -17.23 -15.73 5.23
CA LEU A 146 -17.98 -16.38 6.30
C LEU A 146 -19.51 -16.27 6.09
N ILE A 147 -20.01 -15.13 5.61
CA ILE A 147 -21.43 -14.95 5.28
C ILE A 147 -21.85 -15.85 4.10
N TYR A 148 -20.98 -16.03 3.10
CA TYR A 148 -21.26 -16.86 1.93
C TYR A 148 -20.93 -18.35 2.14
N GLU A 149 -20.30 -18.70 3.26
CA GLU A 149 -19.96 -20.08 3.59
C GLU A 149 -21.24 -20.90 3.83
N PRO A 150 -21.44 -22.03 3.14
CA PRO A 150 -22.59 -22.89 3.38
C PRO A 150 -22.61 -23.40 4.82
N LYS A 151 -23.74 -23.22 5.52
CA LYS A 151 -23.95 -23.66 6.90
C LYS A 151 -25.08 -24.68 7.02
N GLY A 152 -25.05 -25.44 8.11
CA GLY A 152 -26.02 -26.50 8.40
C GLY A 152 -25.99 -27.64 7.38
N THR A 153 -26.94 -28.56 7.49
CA THR A 153 -27.04 -29.74 6.61
C THR A 153 -27.56 -29.41 5.21
N ASN A 154 -28.25 -28.28 5.06
CA ASN A 154 -28.88 -27.86 3.79
C ASN A 154 -27.97 -26.95 2.96
N GLY A 155 -26.78 -26.61 3.46
CA GLY A 155 -25.84 -25.71 2.77
C GLY A 155 -26.37 -24.28 2.65
N ASN A 156 -27.09 -23.80 3.65
CA ASN A 156 -27.67 -22.46 3.64
C ASN A 156 -26.55 -21.41 3.70
N ILE A 157 -26.62 -20.42 2.82
CA ILE A 157 -25.73 -19.26 2.81
C ILE A 157 -26.42 -18.03 3.41
N GLY A 158 -25.64 -17.02 3.77
CA GLY A 158 -26.14 -15.77 4.35
C GLY A 158 -26.19 -15.79 5.87
N TYR A 159 -25.46 -16.70 6.53
CA TYR A 159 -25.50 -16.87 7.99
C TYR A 159 -24.12 -16.69 8.60
N ILE A 160 -24.08 -16.06 9.77
CA ILE A 160 -23.00 -16.22 10.73
C ILE A 160 -23.57 -17.01 11.92
N GLY A 161 -22.84 -18.04 12.36
CA GLY A 161 -23.36 -19.09 13.23
C GLY A 161 -23.78 -20.32 12.43
N ASN A 162 -24.32 -21.34 13.10
CA ASN A 162 -24.65 -22.61 12.47
C ASN A 162 -26.16 -22.91 12.60
N PRO A 163 -26.99 -22.50 11.62
CA PRO A 163 -28.39 -22.91 11.58
C PRO A 163 -28.49 -24.44 11.57
N ALA A 164 -29.22 -25.00 12.54
CA ALA A 164 -29.44 -26.44 12.61
C ALA A 164 -30.51 -26.91 11.61
N SER A 165 -30.66 -28.23 11.46
CA SER A 165 -31.71 -28.86 10.65
C SER A 165 -33.04 -28.93 11.41
N GLY A 166 -34.18 -28.71 10.75
CA GLY A 166 -35.51 -28.78 11.37
C GLY A 166 -36.53 -27.85 10.73
N SER A 167 -37.77 -27.86 11.22
CA SER A 167 -38.84 -26.98 10.72
C SER A 167 -38.62 -25.50 11.06
N ALA A 168 -37.79 -25.21 12.07
CA ALA A 168 -37.35 -23.86 12.41
C ALA A 168 -35.92 -23.54 11.93
N ALA A 169 -35.35 -24.37 11.04
CA ALA A 169 -34.01 -24.17 10.50
C ALA A 169 -33.87 -22.79 9.85
N GLY A 170 -32.86 -22.03 10.29
CA GLY A 170 -32.59 -20.67 9.81
C GLY A 170 -33.29 -19.56 10.59
N ASN A 171 -34.12 -19.88 11.58
CA ASN A 171 -34.61 -18.88 12.53
C ASN A 171 -33.55 -18.59 13.59
N CYS A 172 -33.11 -17.33 13.65
CA CYS A 172 -32.07 -16.90 14.57
C CYS A 172 -32.68 -16.35 15.87
N ASP A 173 -33.45 -17.18 16.57
CA ASP A 173 -34.11 -16.81 17.83
C ASP A 173 -33.36 -17.29 19.09
N GLY A 174 -32.24 -18.00 18.92
CA GLY A 174 -31.42 -18.50 20.02
C GLY A 174 -32.01 -19.65 20.83
N ASN A 175 -33.20 -20.14 20.48
CA ASN A 175 -33.76 -21.33 21.11
C ASN A 175 -33.09 -22.57 20.50
N HIS A 176 -32.46 -23.40 21.32
CA HIS A 176 -31.81 -24.63 20.84
C HIS A 176 -32.80 -25.75 20.47
N ALA A 177 -34.11 -25.53 20.67
CA ALA A 177 -35.16 -26.47 20.28
C ALA A 177 -35.48 -26.42 18.77
N ALA A 178 -35.85 -27.57 18.21
CA ALA A 178 -36.41 -27.72 16.85
C ALA A 178 -35.57 -27.14 15.68
N GLY A 179 -34.27 -26.91 15.90
CA GLY A 179 -33.33 -26.47 14.87
C GLY A 179 -33.18 -24.95 14.74
N ALA A 180 -33.87 -24.16 15.57
CA ALA A 180 -33.50 -22.77 15.76
C ALA A 180 -32.17 -22.70 16.54
N THR A 181 -31.38 -21.65 16.32
CA THR A 181 -30.03 -21.56 16.91
C THR A 181 -29.63 -20.11 17.15
N ALA A 182 -28.56 -19.92 17.92
CA ALA A 182 -27.88 -18.64 18.00
C ALA A 182 -27.11 -18.39 16.68
N CYS A 183 -27.69 -17.55 15.83
CA CYS A 183 -27.13 -17.15 14.54
C CYS A 183 -27.51 -15.71 14.23
N ALA A 184 -26.95 -15.17 13.16
CA ALA A 184 -27.43 -13.96 12.50
C ALA A 184 -27.53 -14.24 11.00
N THR A 185 -28.60 -13.79 10.36
CA THR A 185 -28.82 -13.96 8.93
C THR A 185 -28.92 -12.64 8.19
N PHE A 186 -28.38 -12.66 6.97
CA PHE A 186 -28.25 -11.55 6.03
C PHE A 186 -29.02 -11.84 4.74
N THR A 187 -29.86 -12.87 4.74
CA THR A 187 -30.66 -13.30 3.60
C THR A 187 -31.87 -12.38 3.42
N SER A 188 -32.01 -11.73 2.26
CA SER A 188 -33.12 -10.81 1.93
C SER A 188 -34.26 -11.47 1.15
N ALA A 189 -33.99 -12.63 0.56
CA ALA A 189 -34.95 -13.54 -0.07
C ALA A 189 -34.29 -14.93 -0.21
N ALA A 190 -35.01 -15.97 -0.63
CA ALA A 190 -34.42 -17.29 -0.83
C ALA A 190 -33.14 -17.24 -1.68
N ASN A 191 -32.00 -17.64 -1.09
CA ASN A 191 -30.66 -17.60 -1.69
C ASN A 191 -30.13 -16.21 -2.10
N THR A 192 -30.76 -15.12 -1.65
CA THR A 192 -30.30 -13.76 -1.91
C THR A 192 -29.73 -13.16 -0.64
N ILE A 193 -28.46 -12.75 -0.67
CA ILE A 193 -27.76 -12.14 0.47
C ILE A 193 -27.70 -10.63 0.27
N ALA A 194 -28.11 -9.87 1.28
CA ALA A 194 -27.84 -8.45 1.40
C ALA A 194 -26.64 -8.27 2.33
N LEU A 195 -25.51 -7.79 1.79
CA LEU A 195 -24.35 -7.53 2.62
C LEU A 195 -24.70 -6.50 3.72
N PRO A 196 -24.31 -6.77 4.98
CA PRO A 196 -24.63 -5.88 6.08
C PRO A 196 -23.88 -4.55 5.98
N ALA A 197 -24.49 -3.50 6.51
CA ALA A 197 -23.95 -2.12 6.43
C ALA A 197 -22.55 -2.00 7.05
N TRP A 198 -22.25 -2.80 8.07
CA TRP A 198 -20.93 -2.80 8.71
C TRP A 198 -19.81 -3.31 7.80
N ILE A 199 -20.08 -4.10 6.75
CA ILE A 199 -19.07 -4.44 5.72
C ILE A 199 -18.66 -3.18 4.96
N GLY A 200 -19.62 -2.36 4.52
CA GLY A 200 -19.32 -1.11 3.83
C GLY A 200 -18.58 -0.09 4.70
N GLU A 201 -18.81 -0.09 6.03
CA GLU A 201 -18.01 0.72 6.95
C GLU A 201 -16.58 0.18 7.15
N LEU A 202 -16.37 -1.14 7.12
CA LEU A 202 -15.02 -1.72 7.12
C LEU A 202 -14.26 -1.38 5.83
N GLU A 203 -14.92 -1.37 4.67
CA GLU A 203 -14.33 -0.93 3.41
C GLU A 203 -13.93 0.55 3.45
N LYS A 204 -14.78 1.42 4.00
CA LYS A 204 -14.43 2.84 4.22
C LYS A 204 -13.22 3.00 5.14
N ALA A 205 -13.12 2.19 6.19
CA ALA A 205 -11.96 2.18 7.08
C ALA A 205 -10.70 1.75 6.33
N ALA A 206 -10.78 0.70 5.50
CA ALA A 206 -9.67 0.23 4.69
C ALA A 206 -9.17 1.31 3.72
N THR A 207 -10.08 1.96 2.98
CA THR A 207 -9.73 3.05 2.06
C THR A 207 -9.06 4.22 2.79
N ALA A 208 -9.57 4.60 3.97
CA ALA A 208 -8.95 5.65 4.78
C ALA A 208 -7.56 5.24 5.31
N ALA A 209 -7.35 3.96 5.63
CA ALA A 209 -6.04 3.43 6.00
C ALA A 209 -5.05 3.45 4.82
N GLU A 210 -5.49 3.16 3.60
CA GLU A 210 -4.63 3.26 2.41
C GLU A 210 -4.14 4.69 2.19
N HIS A 211 -5.06 5.65 2.28
CA HIS A 211 -4.71 7.07 2.15
C HIS A 211 -3.78 7.55 3.27
N TYR A 212 -3.95 7.03 4.47
CA TYR A 212 -3.06 7.28 5.60
C TYR A 212 -1.63 6.76 5.31
N GLU A 213 -1.53 5.49 4.91
CA GLU A 213 -0.24 4.83 4.63
C GLU A 213 0.49 5.47 3.45
N GLN A 214 -0.21 5.82 2.37
CA GLN A 214 0.36 6.52 1.22
C GLN A 214 0.96 7.86 1.62
N ARG A 215 0.26 8.65 2.45
CA ARG A 215 0.80 9.93 2.92
C ARG A 215 1.99 9.77 3.84
N ALA A 216 2.00 8.76 4.71
CA ALA A 216 3.17 8.46 5.53
C ALA A 216 4.40 8.13 4.65
N GLN A 217 4.22 7.37 3.56
CA GLN A 217 5.29 7.05 2.62
C GLN A 217 5.76 8.27 1.82
N GLU A 218 4.84 9.12 1.36
CA GLU A 218 5.17 10.39 0.69
C GLU A 218 5.97 11.32 1.60
N GLN A 219 5.57 11.42 2.87
CA GLN A 219 6.30 12.21 3.86
C GLN A 219 7.72 11.67 4.08
N ALA A 220 7.87 10.37 4.30
CA ALA A 220 9.18 9.74 4.48
C ALA A 220 10.08 9.95 3.25
N THR A 221 9.51 9.84 2.04
CA THR A 221 10.23 10.10 0.79
C THR A 221 10.70 11.56 0.70
N ALA A 222 9.83 12.49 1.08
CA ALA A 222 10.16 13.91 1.07
C ALA A 222 11.21 14.29 2.12
N GLU A 223 11.17 13.67 3.32
CA GLU A 223 12.20 13.81 4.35
C GLU A 223 13.57 13.33 3.83
N ALA A 224 13.62 12.14 3.20
CA ALA A 224 14.85 11.63 2.61
C ALA A 224 15.39 12.56 1.50
N MET A 225 14.52 13.15 0.69
CA MET A 225 14.91 14.14 -0.32
C MET A 225 15.49 15.42 0.30
N ILE A 226 14.92 15.89 1.42
CA ILE A 226 15.43 17.06 2.13
C ILE A 226 16.82 16.79 2.71
N GLU A 227 17.04 15.61 3.30
CA GLU A 227 18.37 15.20 3.80
C GLU A 227 19.40 15.15 2.68
N ALA A 228 19.07 14.53 1.54
CA ALA A 228 19.96 14.46 0.38
C ALA A 228 20.31 15.85 -0.19
N LEU A 229 19.33 16.79 -0.20
CA LEU A 229 19.58 18.17 -0.63
C LEU A 229 20.49 18.92 0.35
N ASN A 230 20.33 18.69 1.66
CA ASN A 230 21.18 19.29 2.68
C ASN A 230 22.65 18.82 2.53
N GLU A 231 22.88 17.52 2.34
CA GLU A 231 24.22 16.98 2.09
C GLU A 231 24.85 17.53 0.81
N THR A 232 24.06 17.63 -0.26
CA THR A 232 24.53 18.18 -1.54
C THR A 232 24.95 19.65 -1.40
N LEU A 233 24.18 20.44 -0.65
CA LEU A 233 24.52 21.84 -0.38
C LEU A 233 25.80 21.95 0.46
N ALA A 234 25.97 21.10 1.48
CA ALA A 234 27.18 21.06 2.30
C ALA A 234 28.41 20.72 1.46
N ALA A 235 28.32 19.72 0.58
CA ALA A 235 29.39 19.35 -0.35
C ALA A 235 29.74 20.50 -1.31
N ALA A 236 28.73 21.19 -1.87
CA ALA A 236 28.94 22.32 -2.76
C ALA A 236 29.67 23.49 -2.05
N LEU A 237 29.30 23.80 -0.81
CA LEU A 237 29.98 24.81 0.00
C LEU A 237 31.43 24.41 0.33
N HIS A 238 31.69 23.12 0.56
CA HIS A 238 33.02 22.61 0.80
C HIS A 238 33.92 22.75 -0.44
N ILE A 239 33.36 22.60 -1.65
CA ILE A 239 34.07 22.80 -2.92
C ILE A 239 34.45 24.29 -3.09
N THR A 240 33.57 25.23 -2.72
CA THR A 240 33.84 26.67 -2.87
C THR A 240 34.77 27.27 -1.82
N THR A 241 35.07 26.54 -0.74
CA THR A 241 35.94 26.98 0.35
C THR A 241 37.38 26.44 0.24
N LEU A 242 37.64 25.56 -0.73
CA LEU A 242 39.00 25.11 -1.04
C LEU A 242 39.81 26.27 -1.65
N PRO A 243 41.07 26.48 -1.24
CA PRO A 243 41.92 27.53 -1.79
C PRO A 243 42.16 27.32 -3.29
N LYS A 244 42.10 28.44 -4.02
CA LYS A 244 42.13 28.58 -5.49
C LYS A 244 43.33 27.92 -6.19
N GLU A 245 44.35 27.52 -5.44
CA GLU A 245 45.56 26.88 -5.96
C GLU A 245 45.39 25.37 -6.25
N ALA A 246 44.31 24.73 -5.78
CA ALA A 246 44.00 23.33 -6.11
C ALA A 246 43.05 23.17 -7.32
N THR A 247 42.61 24.27 -7.95
CA THR A 247 41.53 24.28 -8.96
C THR A 247 41.98 24.65 -10.36
N THR A 248 43.20 24.28 -10.74
CA THR A 248 43.64 24.32 -12.14
C THR A 248 44.04 22.92 -12.58
N GLY A 249 43.05 22.15 -13.06
CA GLY A 249 43.32 20.90 -13.78
C GLY A 249 42.18 19.87 -13.84
N ALA A 250 41.24 19.87 -12.91
CA ALA A 250 40.37 18.69 -12.70
C ALA A 250 38.85 18.97 -12.71
N THR A 251 38.36 20.03 -13.35
CA THR A 251 36.95 20.45 -13.23
C THR A 251 36.02 20.11 -14.40
N GLU A 252 36.51 19.55 -15.52
CA GLU A 252 35.60 19.08 -16.60
C GLU A 252 35.44 17.54 -16.68
N ALA A 253 36.41 16.75 -16.17
CA ALA A 253 36.29 15.29 -16.16
C ALA A 253 35.46 14.75 -14.97
N ALA A 254 35.57 15.37 -13.78
CA ALA A 254 34.95 14.85 -12.57
C ALA A 254 33.41 15.02 -12.51
N ALA A 255 32.85 16.07 -13.14
CA ALA A 255 31.40 16.29 -13.16
C ALA A 255 30.64 15.28 -14.04
N LYS A 256 31.33 14.67 -15.03
CA LYS A 256 30.74 13.66 -15.91
C LYS A 256 30.87 12.23 -15.36
N GLN A 257 31.91 11.94 -14.57
CA GLN A 257 32.13 10.63 -13.94
C GLN A 257 31.23 10.36 -12.72
N ILE A 258 30.87 11.38 -11.93
CA ILE A 258 30.07 11.19 -10.70
C ILE A 258 28.59 10.91 -11.00
N SER A 259 28.05 11.48 -12.09
CA SER A 259 26.66 11.24 -12.49
C SER A 259 26.44 9.87 -13.12
N THR A 260 27.40 9.35 -13.88
CA THR A 260 27.32 8.02 -14.52
C THR A 260 27.60 6.86 -13.56
N SER A 261 28.49 7.03 -12.58
CA SER A 261 28.79 6.01 -11.56
C SER A 261 27.63 5.76 -10.62
N LYS A 262 26.99 6.82 -10.10
CA LYS A 262 25.80 6.68 -9.23
C LYS A 262 24.59 6.10 -9.95
N LEU A 263 24.38 6.43 -11.22
CA LEU A 263 23.31 5.84 -12.04
C LEU A 263 23.54 4.34 -12.26
N LYS A 264 24.77 3.92 -12.59
CA LYS A 264 25.09 2.49 -12.75
C LYS A 264 24.99 1.70 -11.45
N GLN A 265 25.34 2.30 -10.31
CA GLN A 265 25.14 1.67 -8.99
C GLN A 265 23.65 1.51 -8.68
N GLN A 266 22.81 2.52 -8.99
CA GLN A 266 21.36 2.40 -8.81
C GLN A 266 20.72 1.38 -9.74
N GLU A 267 21.21 1.24 -10.96
CA GLU A 267 20.75 0.19 -11.90
C GLU A 267 21.13 -1.21 -11.41
N ALA A 268 22.38 -1.41 -10.98
CA ALA A 268 22.84 -2.68 -10.43
C ALA A 268 22.12 -3.05 -9.11
N GLU A 269 21.84 -2.07 -8.25
CA GLU A 269 21.03 -2.27 -7.04
C GLU A 269 19.61 -2.71 -7.40
N LYS A 270 18.95 -2.03 -8.35
CA LYS A 270 17.60 -2.44 -8.82
C LYS A 270 17.61 -3.84 -9.41
N GLU A 271 18.68 -4.22 -10.10
CA GLU A 271 18.82 -5.56 -10.68
C GLU A 271 18.94 -6.64 -9.60
N CYS A 272 19.72 -6.41 -8.54
CA CYS A 272 19.78 -7.32 -7.38
C CYS A 272 18.43 -7.50 -6.69
N ASN A 273 17.72 -6.39 -6.42
CA ASN A 273 16.42 -6.44 -5.74
C ASN A 273 15.36 -7.12 -6.62
N THR A 274 15.34 -6.83 -7.92
CA THR A 274 14.33 -7.38 -8.85
C THR A 274 14.57 -8.86 -9.16
N LYS A 275 15.81 -9.25 -9.48
CA LYS A 275 16.14 -10.64 -9.86
C LYS A 275 16.29 -11.56 -8.65
N GLY A 276 16.69 -11.01 -7.51
CA GLY A 276 16.77 -11.78 -6.26
C GLY A 276 15.41 -12.05 -5.63
N GLU A 277 14.37 -11.28 -6.00
CA GLU A 277 13.01 -11.33 -5.43
C GLU A 277 12.99 -11.42 -3.89
N ASP A 278 14.03 -10.90 -3.23
CA ASP A 278 14.24 -11.01 -1.77
C ASP A 278 14.20 -12.44 -1.22
N LYS A 279 14.51 -13.43 -2.07
CA LYS A 279 14.66 -14.84 -1.73
C LYS A 279 16.14 -15.20 -1.71
N GLN A 280 16.58 -15.82 -0.61
CA GLN A 280 17.98 -16.20 -0.42
C GLN A 280 18.54 -17.05 -1.57
N HIS A 281 17.78 -18.05 -2.03
CA HIS A 281 18.21 -18.95 -3.11
C HIS A 281 18.41 -18.22 -4.46
N GLU A 282 17.55 -17.25 -4.79
CA GLU A 282 17.67 -16.50 -6.04
C GLU A 282 18.77 -15.43 -5.93
N CYS A 283 18.89 -14.77 -4.79
CA CYS A 283 19.98 -13.84 -4.51
C CYS A 283 21.36 -14.52 -4.52
N ASP A 284 21.46 -15.76 -4.02
CA ASP A 284 22.70 -16.52 -4.01
C ASP A 284 23.24 -16.82 -5.42
N LYS A 285 22.36 -16.94 -6.42
CA LYS A 285 22.76 -17.07 -7.84
C LYS A 285 23.33 -15.77 -8.42
N LEU A 286 23.07 -14.64 -7.77
CA LEU A 286 23.51 -13.30 -8.18
C LEU A 286 24.76 -12.83 -7.43
N LYS A 287 25.31 -13.63 -6.52
CA LYS A 287 26.62 -13.39 -5.89
C LYS A 287 27.76 -13.09 -6.87
N PRO A 288 27.86 -13.77 -8.04
CA PRO A 288 28.87 -13.43 -9.06
C PRO A 288 28.70 -12.03 -9.66
N GLN A 289 27.50 -11.44 -9.58
CA GLN A 289 27.17 -10.08 -10.02
C GLN A 289 27.30 -9.07 -8.88
N GLY A 290 27.80 -9.50 -7.72
CA GLY A 290 28.00 -8.65 -6.55
C GLY A 290 26.75 -8.44 -5.69
N CYS A 291 25.68 -9.22 -5.86
CA CYS A 291 24.52 -9.14 -4.97
C CYS A 291 24.73 -9.98 -3.70
N VAL A 292 24.23 -9.50 -2.55
CA VAL A 292 24.31 -10.17 -1.26
C VAL A 292 22.94 -10.23 -0.60
N PHE A 293 22.64 -11.41 -0.03
CA PHE A 293 21.42 -11.60 0.73
C PHE A 293 21.61 -11.16 2.18
N ASN A 294 20.83 -10.17 2.62
CA ASN A 294 20.77 -9.72 4.00
C ASN A 294 19.42 -10.15 4.62
N PRO A 295 19.40 -11.17 5.51
CA PRO A 295 18.17 -11.61 6.16
C PRO A 295 17.59 -10.57 7.13
N LYS A 296 18.35 -9.52 7.48
CA LYS A 296 17.92 -8.38 8.30
C LYS A 296 17.53 -7.15 7.47
N GLY A 297 17.46 -7.27 6.14
CA GLY A 297 16.98 -6.20 5.26
C GLY A 297 15.47 -5.95 5.43
N ASP A 298 15.03 -4.74 5.07
CA ASP A 298 13.62 -4.34 5.09
C ASP A 298 12.76 -5.26 4.20
N GLU A 299 11.46 -5.34 4.47
CA GLU A 299 10.52 -6.10 3.62
C GLU A 299 10.58 -5.58 2.18
N GLY A 300 11.02 -6.42 1.24
CA GLY A 300 11.23 -6.05 -0.17
C GLY A 300 12.65 -5.60 -0.54
N LYS A 301 13.65 -5.72 0.35
CA LYS A 301 15.07 -5.36 0.09
C LYS A 301 16.07 -6.27 0.80
N LYS A 302 15.87 -7.57 0.73
CA LYS A 302 16.77 -8.57 1.33
C LYS A 302 17.86 -9.02 0.35
N CYS A 303 17.75 -8.74 -0.94
CA CYS A 303 18.83 -8.94 -1.90
C CYS A 303 19.35 -7.61 -2.45
N THR A 304 20.52 -7.16 -1.99
CA THR A 304 21.06 -5.82 -2.28
C THR A 304 22.46 -5.91 -2.89
N LEU A 305 22.94 -4.86 -3.54
CA LEU A 305 24.30 -4.82 -4.07
C LEU A 305 25.31 -4.73 -2.90
N SER A 306 26.31 -5.61 -2.90
CA SER A 306 27.42 -5.61 -1.95
C SER A 306 28.36 -4.42 -2.17
N GLU A 307 29.18 -4.09 -1.18
CA GLU A 307 30.22 -3.06 -1.31
C GLU A 307 31.23 -3.42 -2.41
N GLU A 308 31.57 -4.71 -2.56
CA GLU A 308 32.41 -5.18 -3.66
C GLU A 308 31.71 -5.00 -5.03
N GLY A 309 30.39 -5.21 -5.09
CA GLY A 309 29.56 -4.95 -6.27
C GLY A 309 29.49 -3.46 -6.63
N LYS A 310 29.41 -2.57 -5.64
CA LYS A 310 29.44 -1.12 -5.85
C LYS A 310 30.77 -0.63 -6.41
N ILE A 311 31.88 -1.17 -5.91
CA ILE A 311 33.23 -0.89 -6.41
C ILE A 311 33.43 -1.45 -7.83
N ALA A 312 32.87 -2.62 -8.13
CA ALA A 312 32.92 -3.19 -9.48
C ALA A 312 32.11 -2.37 -10.49
N ALA A 313 30.89 -1.93 -10.12
CA ALA A 313 30.04 -1.07 -10.93
C ALA A 313 30.66 0.31 -11.20
N GLU A 314 31.42 0.85 -10.24
CA GLU A 314 32.24 2.07 -10.44
C GLU A 314 33.37 1.84 -11.43
N LYS A 315 34.10 0.72 -11.32
CA LYS A 315 35.18 0.38 -12.27
C LYS A 315 34.67 0.08 -13.68
N GLU A 316 33.44 -0.42 -13.80
CA GLU A 316 32.76 -0.62 -15.09
C GLU A 316 32.18 0.69 -15.65
N ALA A 317 32.06 1.75 -14.84
CA ALA A 317 31.85 3.12 -15.30
C ALA A 317 33.14 3.76 -15.83
N GLU A 318 34.32 3.27 -15.43
CA GLU A 318 35.64 3.71 -15.92
C GLU A 318 36.15 2.93 -17.15
N LYS A 319 35.60 1.75 -17.43
CA LYS A 319 35.90 1.03 -18.68
C LYS A 319 35.20 1.71 -19.86
N PRO A 320 35.91 1.99 -20.97
CA PRO A 320 35.26 2.45 -22.18
C PRO A 320 34.29 1.37 -22.64
N THR A 321 33.03 1.75 -22.82
CA THR A 321 32.01 0.89 -23.41
C THR A 321 32.52 0.39 -24.75
N GLU A 322 32.68 -0.93 -24.86
CA GLU A 322 33.06 -1.63 -26.07
C GLU A 322 31.99 -1.31 -27.13
N GLY A 323 32.31 -0.37 -28.03
CA GLY A 323 31.37 0.18 -29.01
C GLY A 323 31.64 1.62 -29.47
N ALA A 324 32.41 2.41 -28.71
CA ALA A 324 32.80 3.76 -29.14
C ALA A 324 34.08 3.71 -30.01
N LYS A 325 33.90 3.70 -31.33
CA LYS A 325 34.98 3.97 -32.29
C LYS A 325 35.52 5.40 -32.10
N PRO A 326 36.81 5.65 -32.41
CA PRO A 326 37.49 6.91 -32.15
C PRO A 326 36.69 8.10 -32.67
N GLU A 327 36.55 9.11 -31.81
CA GLU A 327 35.86 10.37 -32.08
C GLU A 327 36.50 11.05 -33.29
N VAL A 328 35.82 10.98 -34.44
CA VAL A 328 36.30 11.60 -35.67
C VAL A 328 35.81 13.04 -35.69
N ASN A 329 36.73 14.01 -35.57
CA ASN A 329 36.38 15.43 -35.52
C ASN A 329 35.98 15.94 -36.91
N CYS A 330 34.71 15.83 -37.27
CA CYS A 330 34.17 16.33 -38.53
C CYS A 330 34.32 17.86 -38.68
N SER A 331 34.36 18.58 -37.56
CA SER A 331 34.28 20.05 -37.51
C SER A 331 35.53 20.75 -38.06
N SER A 332 36.65 20.03 -38.23
CA SER A 332 37.91 20.59 -38.76
C SER A 332 37.97 20.63 -40.29
N HIS A 333 37.00 20.05 -41.00
CA HIS A 333 36.98 20.01 -42.46
C HIS A 333 36.20 21.19 -43.04
N THR A 334 36.87 22.03 -43.82
CA THR A 334 36.32 23.28 -44.38
C THR A 334 35.86 23.16 -45.83
N THR A 335 35.98 21.99 -46.45
CA THR A 335 35.45 21.72 -47.79
C THR A 335 34.59 20.46 -47.81
N LYS A 336 33.62 20.42 -48.72
CA LYS A 336 32.71 19.29 -48.87
C LYS A 336 33.45 18.00 -49.18
N GLU A 337 34.45 18.04 -50.07
CA GLU A 337 35.23 16.84 -50.43
C GLU A 337 36.01 16.29 -49.24
N THR A 338 36.62 17.15 -48.43
CA THR A 338 37.39 16.71 -47.26
C THR A 338 36.51 16.25 -46.10
N CYS A 339 35.29 16.77 -46.01
CA CYS A 339 34.27 16.35 -45.05
C CYS A 339 33.69 14.97 -45.38
N GLU A 340 33.36 14.71 -46.65
CA GLU A 340 32.73 13.46 -47.06
C GLU A 340 33.74 12.32 -47.23
N ALA A 341 35.03 12.64 -47.41
CA ALA A 341 36.12 11.68 -47.48
C ALA A 341 36.64 11.19 -46.11
N VAL A 342 36.02 11.62 -45.01
CA VAL A 342 36.45 11.23 -43.65
C VAL A 342 36.26 9.71 -43.45
N PRO A 343 37.35 8.95 -43.23
CA PRO A 343 37.28 7.50 -43.15
C PRO A 343 36.67 7.07 -41.81
N GLY A 344 35.68 6.19 -41.87
CA GLY A 344 35.12 5.54 -40.69
C GLY A 344 33.81 4.81 -41.00
N THR A 345 33.22 4.18 -40.00
CA THR A 345 31.96 3.44 -40.17
C THR A 345 30.78 4.40 -39.97
N PRO A 346 29.97 4.65 -41.01
CA PRO A 346 28.84 5.56 -40.89
C PRO A 346 27.75 4.97 -39.96
N PRO A 347 27.02 5.82 -39.22
CA PRO A 347 25.89 5.38 -38.42
C PRO A 347 24.75 4.83 -39.31
N THR A 348 23.98 3.89 -38.76
CA THR A 348 22.93 3.13 -39.48
C THR A 348 21.99 4.05 -40.27
N GLY A 349 21.92 3.84 -41.59
CA GLY A 349 21.07 4.62 -42.50
C GLY A 349 21.76 5.81 -43.20
N LYS A 350 23.07 5.98 -43.06
CA LYS A 350 23.84 7.00 -43.79
C LYS A 350 25.03 6.45 -44.56
N ALA A 351 25.44 7.19 -45.60
CA ALA A 351 26.57 6.83 -46.45
C ALA A 351 27.94 7.17 -45.82
N ASN A 352 28.04 8.29 -45.08
CA ASN A 352 29.32 8.83 -44.57
C ASN A 352 29.25 9.20 -43.07
N VAL A 353 30.40 9.17 -42.39
CA VAL A 353 30.56 9.51 -40.96
C VAL A 353 30.28 10.99 -40.70
N CYS A 354 30.82 11.86 -41.55
CA CYS A 354 30.59 13.30 -41.53
C CYS A 354 29.74 13.72 -42.73
N GLY A 355 28.87 14.71 -42.55
CA GLY A 355 27.99 15.23 -43.60
C GLY A 355 28.12 16.74 -43.75
N TRP A 356 28.07 17.22 -45.00
CA TRP A 356 28.10 18.65 -45.31
C TRP A 356 26.70 19.26 -45.24
N ILE A 357 26.46 20.18 -44.30
CA ILE A 357 25.15 20.80 -44.07
C ILE A 357 25.35 22.28 -43.75
N GLU A 358 24.67 23.17 -44.50
CA GLU A 358 24.72 24.63 -44.31
C GLU A 358 26.16 25.17 -44.31
N ASP A 359 26.94 24.80 -45.33
CA ASP A 359 28.34 25.20 -45.51
C ASP A 359 29.31 24.82 -44.36
N LYS A 360 28.94 23.82 -43.57
CA LYS A 360 29.79 23.28 -42.51
C LYS A 360 29.75 21.76 -42.47
N CYS A 361 30.89 21.15 -42.15
CA CYS A 361 30.98 19.72 -41.91
C CYS A 361 30.49 19.39 -40.49
N LYS A 362 29.49 18.50 -40.36
CA LYS A 362 28.89 18.11 -39.07
C LYS A 362 28.91 16.59 -38.90
N ASP A 363 29.00 16.14 -37.65
CA ASP A 363 28.87 14.73 -37.30
C ASP A 363 27.43 14.24 -37.55
N SER A 364 27.31 13.09 -38.21
CA SER A 364 26.01 12.51 -38.55
C SER A 364 25.16 12.10 -37.35
N SER A 365 25.76 11.93 -36.17
CA SER A 365 25.14 11.47 -34.92
C SER A 365 24.38 12.58 -34.19
N ILE A 366 24.80 13.84 -34.34
CA ILE A 366 24.15 15.02 -33.70
C ILE A 366 22.72 15.23 -34.23
N LEU A 367 22.43 14.77 -35.45
CA LEU A 367 21.12 14.88 -36.08
C LEU A 367 20.05 13.99 -35.42
N VAL A 368 20.46 12.90 -34.76
CA VAL A 368 19.52 11.98 -34.09
C VAL A 368 19.01 12.57 -32.76
N ASN A 369 19.81 13.42 -32.09
CA ASN A 369 19.49 13.94 -30.76
C ASN A 369 18.43 15.05 -30.75
N LYS A 370 18.14 15.69 -31.91
CA LYS A 370 17.11 16.76 -31.99
C LYS A 370 15.67 16.26 -31.85
N GLN A 371 15.40 14.97 -32.07
CA GLN A 371 14.06 14.42 -31.82
C GLN A 371 13.77 14.18 -30.33
N PHE A 372 14.79 13.95 -29.50
CA PHE A 372 14.61 13.73 -28.06
C PHE A 372 14.32 15.03 -27.28
N THR A 373 14.82 16.17 -27.75
CA THR A 373 14.61 17.47 -27.08
C THR A 373 13.14 17.93 -27.09
N LEU A 374 12.31 17.42 -28.01
CA LEU A 374 10.89 17.79 -28.11
C LEU A 374 9.99 17.07 -27.11
N MET A 375 10.41 15.94 -26.52
CA MET A 375 9.59 15.21 -25.54
C MET A 375 9.73 15.74 -24.10
N VAL A 376 10.80 16.49 -23.80
CA VAL A 376 11.05 17.03 -22.45
C VAL A 376 10.24 18.30 -22.16
N SER A 377 9.85 19.05 -23.20
CA SER A 377 9.06 20.28 -23.07
C SER A 377 7.58 20.07 -22.75
N ALA A 378 7.06 18.84 -22.82
CA ALA A 378 5.66 18.55 -22.47
C ALA A 378 5.43 18.37 -20.95
N PHE A 379 6.46 18.01 -20.17
CA PHE A 379 6.33 17.75 -18.74
C PHE A 379 6.38 19.01 -17.86
N VAL A 380 6.75 20.16 -18.43
CA VAL A 380 6.81 21.45 -17.70
C VAL A 380 5.51 22.26 -17.83
N ALA A 381 4.59 21.86 -18.71
CA ALA A 381 3.33 22.59 -18.96
C ALA A 381 2.12 22.10 -18.13
N LEU A 382 2.26 21.05 -17.32
CA LEU A 382 1.18 20.49 -16.48
C LEU A 382 1.20 20.99 -15.02
N LEU A 383 2.04 21.98 -14.70
CA LEU A 383 2.18 22.53 -13.34
C LEU A 383 1.95 24.05 -13.25
N PHE A 384 1.01 24.57 -14.04
CA PHE A 384 0.39 25.88 -13.80
C PHE A 384 -1.12 25.78 -13.77
#